data_AF-A0A365H1W0-F1
#
_entry.id   AF-A0A365H1W0-F1
#
_cell.length_a   1.000
_cell.length_b   1.000
_cell.length_c   1.000
_cell.angle_alpha   90.00
_cell.angle_beta   90.00
_cell.angle_gamma   90.00
#
_symmetry.space_group_name_H-M   'P 1'
#
loop_
_entity.id
_entity.type
_entity.pdbx_description
1 polymer ?
#
loop_
_entity_poly.entity_id
_entity_poly.type
_entity_poly.pdbx_seq_one_letter_code
_entity_poly.pdbx_strand_id
1 'polypeptide(L)'
;MGGHNGGMRTGPGARDPNFRGIDPAALAHLIKQMQAASSAVKGWLAGHPPPPGVAATGYRQAADIERWATEQLGMLTRRHNYAVTHPDAGGGVTAPAPPPRRTGTPRTGATPPGGGVTAPVPPPRRKETPRTGAAPPGGGVSAPPPPRQAPRQPHVTPRGAGDLGDFPDRPSALRAGRADALAADRALADRKPVPDPVWKRLTAHADDPDYTEALFDRLGPAGAAGLLRTAQGHPERTAALRESFGTVGRHAPLDEKWLRTFLAQAERDGLRTEALALLARADLGDRTQAALVRATGEATTPRVGAERPAAG
;
A
#
# COMPACT_ATOMS: atom_id res chain seq x y z
N MET A 1 5.28 -19.42 -32.37
CA MET A 1 4.65 -18.33 -31.60
C MET A 1 5.08 -18.47 -30.15
N GLY A 2 5.94 -17.57 -29.68
CA GLY A 2 6.50 -17.61 -28.32
C GLY A 2 5.55 -16.96 -27.32
N GLY A 3 4.96 -17.76 -26.43
CA GLY A 3 4.14 -17.28 -25.32
C GLY A 3 5.01 -16.57 -24.28
N HIS A 4 4.77 -15.28 -24.10
CA HIS A 4 5.34 -14.52 -22.98
C HIS A 4 4.54 -14.85 -21.72
N ASN A 5 5.04 -15.79 -20.92
CA ASN A 5 4.62 -15.93 -19.52
C ASN A 5 5.14 -14.71 -18.75
N GLY A 6 4.33 -13.66 -18.68
CA GLY A 6 4.60 -12.45 -17.89
C GLY A 6 4.71 -12.79 -16.42
N GLY A 7 5.94 -12.84 -15.90
CA GLY A 7 6.23 -13.18 -14.52
C GLY A 7 5.67 -12.15 -13.54
N MET A 8 4.76 -12.60 -12.67
CA MET A 8 4.25 -11.85 -11.52
C MET A 8 5.30 -11.62 -10.40
N ARG A 9 6.61 -11.65 -10.73
CA ARG A 9 7.74 -11.64 -9.78
C ARG A 9 8.75 -10.50 -10.00
N THR A 10 8.45 -9.50 -10.83
CA THR A 10 9.44 -8.49 -11.22
C THR A 10 9.21 -7.09 -10.64
N GLY A 11 8.25 -6.92 -9.73
CA GLY A 11 8.10 -5.67 -8.96
C GLY A 11 9.27 -5.46 -7.97
N PRO A 12 9.57 -4.22 -7.56
CA PRO A 12 10.62 -3.93 -6.58
C PRO A 12 10.46 -4.71 -5.26
N GLY A 13 9.23 -4.93 -4.82
CA GLY A 13 8.93 -5.71 -3.61
C GLY A 13 9.07 -7.23 -3.80
N ALA A 14 8.97 -7.73 -5.05
CA ALA A 14 9.08 -9.16 -5.35
C ALA A 14 10.50 -9.73 -5.21
N ARG A 15 11.51 -8.86 -5.08
CA ARG A 15 12.91 -9.23 -4.85
C ARG A 15 13.29 -9.31 -3.37
N ASP A 16 12.42 -8.83 -2.48
CA ASP A 16 12.64 -8.92 -1.04
C ASP A 16 11.94 -10.17 -0.47
N PRO A 17 12.68 -11.20 -0.03
CA PRO A 17 12.11 -12.40 0.58
C PRO A 17 11.31 -12.11 1.86
N ASN A 18 11.47 -10.93 2.45
CA ASN A 18 10.78 -10.47 3.65
C ASN A 18 9.60 -9.53 3.36
N PHE A 19 9.26 -9.26 2.10
CA PHE A 19 8.12 -8.41 1.78
C PHE A 19 6.81 -9.06 2.26
N ARG A 20 6.04 -8.32 3.05
CA ARG A 20 4.76 -8.74 3.62
C ARG A 20 3.60 -7.78 3.32
N GLY A 21 3.83 -6.77 2.46
CA GLY A 21 2.84 -5.76 2.07
C GLY A 21 2.23 -5.96 0.67
N ILE A 22 1.55 -4.93 0.17
CA ILE A 22 1.05 -4.83 -1.22
C ILE A 22 2.10 -4.04 -2.02
N ASP A 23 2.68 -4.61 -3.09
CA ASP A 23 3.56 -3.86 -4.00
C ASP A 23 2.70 -2.93 -4.87
N PRO A 24 2.78 -1.60 -4.69
CA PRO A 24 1.89 -0.69 -5.39
C PRO A 24 2.12 -0.70 -6.90
N ALA A 25 3.36 -0.89 -7.37
CA ALA A 25 3.68 -0.92 -8.79
C ALA A 25 3.10 -2.18 -9.46
N ALA A 26 3.20 -3.33 -8.78
CA ALA A 26 2.57 -4.56 -9.26
C ALA A 26 1.05 -4.45 -9.29
N LEU A 27 0.43 -3.86 -8.25
CA LEU A 27 -1.01 -3.67 -8.20
C LEU A 27 -1.50 -2.68 -9.26
N ALA A 28 -0.77 -1.59 -9.52
CA ALA A 28 -1.05 -0.65 -10.61
C ALA A 28 -1.04 -1.36 -11.98
N HIS A 29 -0.08 -2.26 -12.19
CA HIS A 29 -0.01 -3.05 -13.42
C HIS A 29 -1.22 -3.98 -13.58
N LEU A 30 -1.63 -4.67 -12.51
CA LEU A 30 -2.81 -5.51 -12.49
C LEU A 30 -4.09 -4.71 -12.80
N ILE A 31 -4.28 -3.56 -12.15
CA ILE A 31 -5.42 -2.66 -12.39
C ILE A 31 -5.48 -2.28 -13.87
N LYS A 32 -4.34 -1.88 -14.45
CA LYS A 32 -4.25 -1.52 -15.88
C LYS A 32 -4.62 -2.69 -16.80
N GLN A 33 -4.13 -3.90 -16.50
CA GLN A 33 -4.46 -5.10 -17.28
C GLN A 33 -5.96 -5.43 -17.19
N MET A 34 -6.56 -5.35 -16.00
CA MET A 34 -7.99 -5.60 -15.80
C MET A 34 -8.86 -4.56 -16.51
N GLN A 35 -8.49 -3.27 -16.48
CA GLN A 35 -9.17 -2.22 -17.23
C GLN A 35 -9.12 -2.45 -18.74
N ALA A 36 -7.94 -2.82 -19.27
CA ALA A 36 -7.78 -3.13 -20.68
C ALA A 36 -8.62 -4.35 -21.09
N ALA A 37 -8.64 -5.40 -20.28
CA ALA A 37 -9.44 -6.60 -20.53
C ALA A 37 -10.95 -6.31 -20.49
N SER A 38 -11.45 -5.60 -19.48
CA SER A 38 -12.86 -5.17 -19.40
C SER A 38 -13.27 -4.35 -20.62
N SER A 39 -12.43 -3.38 -21.02
CA SER A 39 -12.68 -2.55 -22.21
C SER A 39 -12.73 -3.39 -23.49
N ALA A 40 -11.84 -4.38 -23.63
CA ALA A 40 -11.81 -5.28 -24.78
C ALA A 40 -13.05 -6.19 -24.84
N VAL A 41 -13.48 -6.76 -23.71
CA VAL A 41 -14.71 -7.59 -23.65
C VAL A 41 -15.93 -6.75 -23.99
N LYS A 42 -16.05 -5.56 -23.42
CA LYS A 42 -17.14 -4.63 -23.71
C LYS A 42 -17.19 -4.23 -25.18
N GLY A 43 -16.04 -3.90 -25.78
CA GLY A 43 -15.92 -3.59 -27.20
C GLY A 43 -16.30 -4.77 -28.09
N TRP A 44 -15.86 -5.98 -27.72
CA TRP A 44 -16.22 -7.21 -28.45
C TRP A 44 -17.73 -7.48 -28.40
N LEU A 45 -18.36 -7.39 -27.22
CA LEU A 45 -19.79 -7.57 -27.04
C LEU A 45 -20.62 -6.57 -27.85
N ALA A 46 -20.19 -5.31 -27.90
CA ALA A 46 -20.87 -4.27 -28.68
C ALA A 46 -20.73 -4.49 -30.20
N GLY A 47 -19.58 -4.99 -30.66
CA GLY A 47 -19.32 -5.24 -32.08
C GLY A 47 -19.88 -6.56 -32.63
N HIS A 48 -20.22 -7.52 -31.76
CA HIS A 48 -20.62 -8.87 -32.16
C HIS A 48 -21.94 -9.30 -31.50
N PRO A 49 -23.08 -8.65 -31.79
CA PRO A 49 -24.36 -9.09 -31.22
C PRO A 49 -24.66 -10.56 -31.58
N PRO A 50 -25.36 -11.31 -30.71
CA PRO A 50 -25.71 -12.71 -31.00
C PRO A 50 -26.56 -12.80 -32.28
N PRO A 51 -26.19 -13.64 -33.25
CA PRO A 51 -27.00 -13.85 -34.44
C PRO A 51 -28.40 -14.37 -34.08
N PRO A 52 -29.44 -14.04 -34.88
CA PRO A 52 -30.78 -14.56 -34.67
C PRO A 52 -30.79 -16.09 -34.58
N GLY A 53 -31.46 -16.64 -33.56
CA GLY A 53 -31.56 -18.09 -33.36
C GLY A 53 -30.35 -18.76 -32.69
N VAL A 54 -29.28 -18.02 -32.39
CA VAL A 54 -28.11 -18.55 -31.65
C VAL A 54 -28.26 -18.31 -30.15
N ALA A 55 -27.87 -19.31 -29.35
CA ALA A 55 -27.93 -19.21 -27.89
C ALA A 55 -27.00 -18.10 -27.36
N ALA A 56 -27.58 -17.10 -26.69
CA ALA A 56 -26.85 -15.97 -26.12
C ALA A 56 -26.13 -16.27 -24.78
N THR A 57 -25.94 -17.54 -24.41
CA THR A 57 -25.38 -17.92 -23.11
C THR A 57 -23.93 -17.46 -22.94
N GLY A 58 -23.08 -17.64 -23.95
CA GLY A 58 -21.69 -17.16 -23.90
C GLY A 58 -21.59 -15.64 -23.81
N TYR A 59 -22.49 -14.91 -24.47
CA TYR A 59 -22.58 -13.45 -24.41
C TYR A 59 -22.94 -12.97 -22.99
N ARG A 60 -23.91 -13.63 -22.34
CA ARG A 60 -24.27 -13.32 -20.95
C ARG A 60 -23.11 -13.59 -19.99
N GLN A 61 -22.43 -14.73 -20.12
CA GLN A 61 -21.26 -15.05 -19.30
C GLN A 61 -20.13 -14.03 -19.47
N ALA A 62 -19.85 -13.59 -20.70
CA ALA A 62 -18.85 -12.55 -20.96
C ALA A 62 -19.26 -11.20 -20.32
N ALA A 63 -20.54 -10.83 -20.38
CA ALA A 63 -21.06 -9.64 -19.71
C ALA A 63 -20.98 -9.75 -18.17
N ASP A 64 -21.21 -10.94 -17.61
CA ASP A 64 -21.09 -11.19 -16.17
C ASP A 64 -19.63 -11.08 -15.70
N ILE A 65 -18.66 -11.58 -16.50
CA ILE A 65 -17.23 -11.43 -16.23
C ILE A 65 -16.81 -9.95 -16.29
N GLU A 66 -17.30 -9.20 -17.27
CA GLU A 66 -17.02 -7.76 -17.38
C GLU A 66 -17.56 -6.97 -16.18
N ARG A 67 -18.76 -7.30 -15.74
CA ARG A 67 -19.37 -6.72 -14.53
C ARG A 67 -18.55 -7.04 -13.29
N TRP A 68 -18.22 -8.32 -13.08
CA TRP A 68 -17.39 -8.75 -11.96
C TRP A 68 -16.02 -8.05 -11.96
N ALA A 69 -15.37 -7.94 -13.12
CA ALA A 69 -14.09 -7.26 -13.23
C ALA A 69 -14.20 -5.77 -12.84
N THR A 70 -15.27 -5.11 -13.28
CA THR A 70 -15.55 -3.70 -12.95
C THR A 70 -15.81 -3.51 -11.46
N GLU A 71 -16.54 -4.43 -10.82
CA GLU A 71 -16.77 -4.42 -9.37
C GLU A 71 -15.45 -4.59 -8.59
N GLN A 72 -14.56 -5.49 -9.04
CA GLN A 72 -13.25 -5.68 -8.39
C GLN A 72 -12.31 -4.49 -8.57
N LEU A 73 -12.37 -3.78 -9.71
CA LEU A 73 -11.50 -2.64 -10.01
C LEU A 73 -11.61 -1.52 -8.97
N GLY A 74 -12.81 -1.29 -8.41
CA GLY A 74 -13.01 -0.28 -7.36
C GLY A 74 -12.21 -0.59 -6.09
N MET A 75 -12.31 -1.83 -5.60
CA MET A 75 -11.58 -2.30 -4.42
C MET A 75 -10.07 -2.36 -4.67
N LEU A 76 -9.63 -2.84 -5.83
CA LEU A 76 -8.20 -2.90 -6.17
C LEU A 76 -7.58 -1.50 -6.27
N THR A 77 -8.29 -0.55 -6.86
CA THR A 77 -7.83 0.85 -6.95
C THR A 77 -7.70 1.46 -5.56
N ARG A 78 -8.66 1.21 -4.67
CA ARG A 78 -8.57 1.69 -3.28
C ARG A 78 -7.40 1.07 -2.52
N ARG A 79 -7.16 -0.24 -2.72
CA ARG A 79 -5.97 -0.92 -2.17
C ARG A 79 -4.67 -0.33 -2.67
N HIS A 80 -4.60 -0.03 -3.97
CA HIS A 80 -3.45 0.63 -4.56
C HIS A 80 -3.23 2.00 -3.92
N ASN A 81 -4.29 2.79 -3.81
CA ASN A 81 -4.22 4.12 -3.23
C ASN A 81 -3.75 4.03 -1.76
N TYR A 82 -4.32 3.13 -0.99
CA TYR A 82 -3.90 2.93 0.39
C TYR A 82 -2.45 2.46 0.52
N ALA A 83 -1.99 1.53 -0.34
CA ALA A 83 -0.64 1.01 -0.26
C ALA A 83 0.45 2.06 -0.55
N VAL A 84 0.15 3.06 -1.36
CA VAL A 84 1.08 4.19 -1.62
C VAL A 84 1.01 5.24 -0.50
N THR A 85 -0.13 5.41 0.18
CA THR A 85 -0.18 6.29 1.38
C THR A 85 0.46 5.64 2.60
N HIS A 86 0.40 4.32 2.69
CA HIS A 86 0.91 3.52 3.79
C HIS A 86 1.99 2.56 3.27
N PRO A 87 3.17 3.08 2.86
CA PRO A 87 4.28 2.22 2.51
C PRO A 87 4.62 1.39 3.75
N ASP A 88 4.42 0.09 3.65
CA ASP A 88 4.78 -0.84 4.72
C ASP A 88 6.27 -0.63 5.01
N ALA A 89 6.62 -0.20 6.22
CA ALA A 89 8.00 -0.08 6.64
C ALA A 89 8.53 -1.52 6.78
N GLY A 90 8.97 -2.08 5.65
CA GLY A 90 9.17 -3.51 5.42
C GLY A 90 9.51 -4.25 6.69
N GLY A 91 8.61 -5.15 7.11
CA GLY A 91 8.61 -5.83 8.40
C GLY A 91 10.02 -6.24 8.84
N GLY A 92 10.67 -5.35 9.59
CA GLY A 92 11.87 -5.65 10.33
C GLY A 92 11.44 -6.55 11.47
N VAL A 93 11.54 -7.86 11.26
CA VAL A 93 11.53 -8.79 12.38
C VAL A 93 12.76 -8.40 13.22
N THR A 94 12.55 -7.79 14.38
CA THR A 94 13.54 -7.89 15.46
C THR A 94 13.70 -9.38 15.71
N ALA A 95 14.80 -9.95 15.21
CA ALA A 95 15.15 -11.32 15.53
C ALA A 95 15.13 -11.43 17.07
N PRO A 96 14.40 -12.42 17.64
CA PRO A 96 14.44 -12.60 19.08
C PRO A 96 15.89 -12.77 19.51
N ALA A 97 16.26 -12.13 20.62
CA ALA A 97 17.62 -12.15 21.14
C ALA A 97 18.14 -13.61 21.15
N PRO A 98 19.36 -13.87 20.64
CA PRO A 98 19.91 -15.21 20.69
C PRO A 98 19.92 -15.69 22.15
N PRO A 99 19.56 -16.95 22.43
CA PRO A 99 19.61 -17.47 23.78
C PRO A 99 21.03 -17.28 24.33
N PRO A 100 21.18 -16.96 25.64
CA PRO A 100 22.50 -16.75 26.23
C PRO A 100 23.37 -17.97 25.95
N ARG A 101 24.56 -17.72 25.37
CA ARG A 101 25.55 -18.76 25.16
C ARG A 101 25.87 -19.36 26.52
N ARG A 102 25.50 -20.62 26.73
CA ARG A 102 25.96 -21.40 27.88
C ARG A 102 27.47 -21.52 27.78
N THR A 103 28.17 -20.80 28.65
CA THR A 103 29.56 -21.04 29.01
C THR A 103 29.64 -22.38 29.75
N GLY A 104 29.96 -23.44 29.01
CA GLY A 104 30.34 -24.75 29.54
C GLY A 104 31.79 -25.03 29.19
N THR A 105 32.59 -25.28 30.22
CA THR A 105 34.04 -25.50 30.27
C THR A 105 34.52 -26.81 29.60
N PRO A 106 35.83 -26.94 29.30
CA PRO A 106 36.37 -27.92 28.37
C PRO A 106 36.69 -29.28 29.01
N ARG A 107 36.60 -30.37 28.24
CA ARG A 107 37.29 -31.62 28.56
C ARG A 107 37.77 -32.39 27.31
N THR A 108 39.08 -32.35 27.19
CA THR A 108 40.07 -33.25 26.55
C THR A 108 39.65 -34.58 25.92
N GLY A 109 40.23 -34.86 24.75
CA GLY A 109 40.92 -36.13 24.51
C GLY A 109 40.76 -36.81 23.13
N ALA A 110 41.91 -36.97 22.47
CA ALA A 110 42.31 -38.05 21.53
C ALA A 110 42.17 -37.87 20.00
N THR A 111 43.34 -38.06 19.37
CA THR A 111 43.79 -37.89 17.98
C THR A 111 43.66 -39.22 17.17
N PRO A 112 43.84 -39.22 15.82
CA PRO A 112 43.47 -40.28 14.86
C PRO A 112 44.66 -41.21 14.51
N PRO A 113 44.51 -42.24 13.63
CA PRO A 113 44.70 -42.14 12.17
C PRO A 113 43.80 -43.16 11.38
N GLY A 114 43.73 -43.35 10.06
CA GLY A 114 44.40 -42.91 8.85
C GLY A 114 44.03 -43.90 7.70
N GLY A 115 44.17 -43.47 6.43
CA GLY A 115 44.48 -44.32 5.27
C GLY A 115 43.38 -45.14 4.56
N GLY A 116 43.38 -45.10 3.22
CA GLY A 116 43.04 -46.29 2.41
C GLY A 116 42.08 -46.14 1.23
N VAL A 117 42.67 -45.93 0.04
CA VAL A 117 42.16 -46.00 -1.35
C VAL A 117 41.34 -47.29 -1.64
N THR A 118 40.22 -47.28 -2.39
CA THR A 118 40.12 -47.68 -3.83
C THR A 118 38.66 -47.69 -4.33
N ALA A 119 38.44 -47.35 -5.61
CA ALA A 119 37.24 -47.61 -6.43
C ALA A 119 37.47 -48.89 -7.28
N PRO A 120 36.67 -49.31 -8.32
CA PRO A 120 35.33 -48.91 -8.82
C PRO A 120 34.43 -50.12 -9.27
N VAL A 121 33.34 -49.82 -10.02
CA VAL A 121 32.55 -50.63 -11.03
C VAL A 121 31.41 -51.61 -10.59
N PRO A 122 30.37 -51.90 -11.45
CA PRO A 122 28.93 -51.79 -11.16
C PRO A 122 28.12 -53.08 -11.56
N PRO A 123 26.92 -52.98 -12.19
CA PRO A 123 25.59 -53.31 -11.69
C PRO A 123 25.12 -54.76 -12.02
N PRO A 124 23.88 -55.16 -11.63
CA PRO A 124 22.90 -55.31 -12.71
C PRO A 124 21.46 -54.88 -12.37
N ARG A 125 20.73 -54.55 -13.44
CA ARG A 125 19.28 -54.41 -13.53
C ARG A 125 18.58 -55.77 -13.38
N ARG A 126 17.38 -55.80 -12.75
CA ARG A 126 16.19 -56.51 -13.29
C ARG A 126 14.90 -56.13 -12.54
N LYS A 127 13.91 -55.68 -13.34
CA LYS A 127 12.49 -56.07 -13.41
C LYS A 127 12.10 -57.29 -12.54
N GLU A 128 10.93 -57.47 -11.93
CA GLU A 128 9.53 -57.17 -12.29
C GLU A 128 8.64 -57.66 -11.11
N THR A 129 7.69 -56.84 -10.63
CA THR A 129 6.30 -57.13 -10.15
C THR A 129 5.97 -58.41 -9.29
N PRO A 130 4.68 -58.76 -8.96
CA PRO A 130 4.15 -58.62 -7.59
C PRO A 130 3.51 -59.90 -6.97
N ARG A 131 3.49 -60.05 -5.64
CA ARG A 131 2.44 -60.76 -4.85
C ARG A 131 2.80 -60.75 -3.36
N THR A 132 2.02 -60.08 -2.50
CA THR A 132 0.88 -60.61 -1.71
C THR A 132 1.25 -61.75 -0.76
N GLY A 133 1.19 -61.48 0.56
CA GLY A 133 0.90 -62.51 1.55
C GLY A 133 1.69 -62.43 2.86
N ALA A 134 0.93 -62.25 3.96
CA ALA A 134 1.21 -62.66 5.35
C ALA A 134 2.05 -61.74 6.27
N ALA A 135 1.38 -61.31 7.35
CA ALA A 135 1.92 -60.83 8.64
C ALA A 135 1.73 -61.94 9.71
N PRO A 136 1.95 -61.76 11.04
CA PRO A 136 2.87 -60.93 11.87
C PRO A 136 3.73 -61.90 12.78
N PRO A 137 4.31 -61.62 13.99
CA PRO A 137 4.29 -60.45 14.89
C PRO A 137 5.65 -60.04 15.52
N GLY A 138 5.72 -58.86 16.15
CA GLY A 138 6.87 -58.48 16.98
C GLY A 138 6.75 -57.06 17.52
N GLY A 139 6.45 -56.95 18.81
CA GLY A 139 6.19 -55.69 19.51
C GLY A 139 7.41 -54.78 19.61
N GLY A 140 7.16 -53.49 19.42
CA GLY A 140 8.06 -52.40 19.76
C GLY A 140 7.21 -51.17 20.08
N VAL A 141 7.02 -50.90 21.37
CA VAL A 141 6.27 -49.74 21.87
C VAL A 141 7.10 -48.49 21.59
N SER A 142 6.81 -47.80 20.49
CA SER A 142 7.34 -46.47 20.22
C SER A 142 6.38 -45.42 20.77
N ALA A 143 6.90 -44.57 21.65
CA ALA A 143 6.20 -43.46 22.27
C ALA A 143 5.56 -42.52 21.24
N PRO A 144 4.41 -41.90 21.53
CA PRO A 144 3.79 -40.95 20.63
C PRO A 144 4.70 -39.72 20.43
N PRO A 145 4.85 -39.23 19.18
CA PRO A 145 5.57 -37.99 18.95
C PRO A 145 4.85 -36.83 19.67
N PRO A 146 5.59 -35.82 20.17
CA PRO A 146 4.98 -34.66 20.80
C PRO A 146 4.02 -33.98 19.81
N PRO A 147 2.90 -33.40 20.29
CA PRO A 147 1.95 -32.73 19.42
C PRO A 147 2.68 -31.65 18.64
N ARG A 148 2.60 -31.70 17.31
CA ARG A 148 3.03 -30.61 16.44
C ARG A 148 2.30 -29.37 16.93
N GLN A 149 3.06 -28.40 17.45
CA GLN A 149 2.53 -27.09 17.75
C GLN A 149 1.79 -26.59 16.52
N ALA A 150 0.49 -26.31 16.69
CA ALA A 150 -0.31 -25.71 15.64
C ALA A 150 0.45 -24.49 15.08
N PRO A 151 0.45 -24.27 13.75
CA PRO A 151 1.09 -23.11 13.16
C PRO A 151 0.57 -21.87 13.90
N ARG A 152 1.50 -21.14 14.53
CA ARG A 152 1.18 -19.86 15.18
C ARG A 152 0.48 -19.01 14.14
N GLN A 153 -0.73 -18.57 14.47
CA GLN A 153 -1.48 -17.73 13.55
C GLN A 153 -0.63 -16.49 13.23
N PRO A 154 -0.46 -16.15 11.94
CA PRO A 154 0.20 -14.92 11.56
C PRO A 154 -0.48 -13.75 12.27
N HIS A 155 0.28 -12.92 12.96
CA HIS A 155 -0.21 -11.63 13.43
C HIS A 155 -0.56 -10.81 12.19
N VAL A 156 -1.86 -10.71 11.91
CA VAL A 156 -2.40 -9.79 10.91
C VAL A 156 -2.25 -8.39 11.51
N THR A 157 -1.76 -7.43 10.72
CA THR A 157 -1.86 -6.02 11.08
C THR A 157 -3.31 -5.72 11.48
N PRO A 158 -3.56 -4.93 12.53
CA PRO A 158 -4.91 -4.74 13.09
C PRO A 158 -5.94 -4.19 12.08
N ARG A 159 -5.48 -3.67 10.93
CA ARG A 159 -6.29 -3.39 9.75
C ARG A 159 -5.74 -4.21 8.57
N GLY A 160 -6.33 -5.38 8.34
CA GLY A 160 -6.01 -6.19 7.17
C GLY A 160 -6.46 -5.50 5.88
N ALA A 161 -5.87 -5.87 4.74
CA ALA A 161 -6.09 -5.31 3.40
C ALA A 161 -7.55 -5.26 2.87
N GLY A 162 -8.55 -5.61 3.67
CA GLY A 162 -9.98 -5.47 3.37
C GLY A 162 -10.68 -4.31 4.09
N ASP A 163 -10.03 -3.68 5.08
CA ASP A 163 -10.65 -2.69 5.96
C ASP A 163 -10.03 -1.30 5.73
N LEU A 164 -10.28 -0.75 4.53
CA LEU A 164 -9.65 0.49 4.03
C LEU A 164 -10.34 1.76 4.56
N GLY A 165 -11.00 1.69 5.71
CA GLY A 165 -11.86 2.74 6.28
C GLY A 165 -13.36 2.46 6.07
N ASP A 166 -14.22 3.24 6.74
CA ASP A 166 -15.68 2.98 6.87
C ASP A 166 -16.49 3.02 5.56
N PHE A 167 -15.89 3.39 4.42
CA PHE A 167 -16.57 3.34 3.13
C PHE A 167 -16.55 1.92 2.54
N PRO A 168 -17.61 1.46 1.86
CA PRO A 168 -17.61 0.15 1.22
C PRO A 168 -16.80 0.10 -0.08
N ASP A 169 -16.71 1.24 -0.79
CA ASP A 169 -16.05 1.35 -2.09
C ASP A 169 -15.52 2.77 -2.35
N ARG A 170 -14.65 2.92 -3.37
CA ARG A 170 -14.09 4.20 -3.80
C ARG A 170 -15.18 5.23 -4.17
N PRO A 171 -16.21 4.90 -4.97
CA PRO A 171 -17.30 5.85 -5.26
C PRO A 171 -17.98 6.43 -4.01
N SER A 172 -18.15 5.64 -2.95
CA SER A 172 -18.74 6.06 -1.68
C SER A 172 -17.82 7.02 -0.93
N ALA A 173 -16.52 6.73 -0.85
CA ALA A 173 -15.52 7.62 -0.26
C ALA A 173 -15.46 8.97 -1.01
N LEU A 174 -15.38 8.93 -2.35
CA LEU A 174 -15.38 10.12 -3.20
C LEU A 174 -16.66 10.97 -3.01
N ARG A 175 -17.82 10.32 -2.93
CA ARG A 175 -19.11 11.00 -2.72
C ARG A 175 -19.15 11.69 -1.36
N ALA A 176 -18.68 11.02 -0.30
CA ALA A 176 -18.60 11.58 1.03
C ALA A 176 -17.65 12.78 1.09
N GLY A 177 -16.45 12.67 0.53
CA GLY A 177 -15.48 13.77 0.47
C GLY A 177 -16.03 15.00 -0.27
N ARG A 178 -16.71 14.80 -1.40
CA ARG A 178 -17.37 15.91 -2.13
C ARG A 178 -18.51 16.55 -1.35
N ALA A 179 -19.34 15.74 -0.68
CA ALA A 179 -20.46 16.25 0.12
C ALA A 179 -19.95 17.11 1.28
N ASP A 180 -18.91 16.66 1.97
CA ASP A 180 -18.31 17.37 3.09
C ASP A 180 -17.57 18.63 2.62
N ALA A 181 -16.89 18.59 1.46
CA ALA A 181 -16.30 19.77 0.84
C ALA A 181 -17.35 20.84 0.53
N LEU A 182 -18.50 20.45 -0.03
CA LEU A 182 -19.62 21.37 -0.31
C LEU A 182 -20.19 21.98 0.96
N ALA A 183 -20.35 21.17 2.02
CA ALA A 183 -20.84 21.65 3.31
C ALA A 183 -19.87 22.64 3.95
N ALA A 184 -18.57 22.35 3.92
CA ALA A 184 -17.52 23.24 4.39
C ALA A 184 -17.47 24.54 3.58
N ASP A 185 -17.45 24.46 2.25
CA ASP A 185 -17.39 25.62 1.34
C ASP A 185 -18.58 26.56 1.58
N ARG A 186 -19.80 25.99 1.72
CA ARG A 186 -21.00 26.77 2.06
C ARG A 186 -20.88 27.46 3.42
N ALA A 187 -20.40 26.75 4.45
CA ALA A 187 -20.22 27.34 5.78
C ALA A 187 -19.18 28.47 5.74
N LEU A 188 -18.06 28.27 5.05
CA LEU A 188 -17.01 29.27 4.88
C LEU A 188 -17.50 30.51 4.12
N ALA A 189 -18.27 30.32 3.05
CA ALA A 189 -18.89 31.40 2.28
C ALA A 189 -19.88 32.22 3.13
N ASP A 190 -20.69 31.54 3.94
CA ASP A 190 -21.63 32.15 4.89
C ASP A 190 -20.96 32.75 6.14
N ARG A 191 -19.62 32.61 6.28
CA ARG A 191 -18.84 32.96 7.49
C ARG A 191 -19.36 32.29 8.76
N LYS A 192 -19.90 31.07 8.61
CA LYS A 192 -20.39 30.24 9.70
C LYS A 192 -19.33 29.20 10.10
N PRO A 193 -19.42 28.66 11.32
CA PRO A 193 -18.62 27.49 11.69
C PRO A 193 -18.88 26.34 10.73
N VAL A 194 -17.80 25.64 10.33
CA VAL A 194 -17.91 24.39 9.57
C VAL A 194 -18.65 23.37 10.43
N PRO A 195 -19.67 22.66 9.90
CA PRO A 195 -20.49 21.75 10.69
C PRO A 195 -19.68 20.66 11.38
N ASP A 196 -19.99 20.35 12.65
CA ASP A 196 -19.32 19.28 13.40
C ASP A 196 -19.35 17.90 12.69
N PRO A 197 -20.41 17.51 11.96
CA PRO A 197 -20.38 16.26 11.18
C PRO A 197 -19.24 16.20 10.15
N VAL A 198 -18.87 17.34 9.54
CA VAL A 198 -17.75 17.42 8.59
C VAL A 198 -16.43 17.17 9.32
N TRP A 199 -16.21 17.82 10.47
CA TRP A 199 -15.02 17.60 11.27
C TRP A 199 -14.93 16.17 11.79
N LYS A 200 -16.05 15.60 12.28
CA LYS A 200 -16.10 14.22 12.75
C LYS A 200 -15.72 13.24 11.64
N ARG A 201 -16.24 13.44 10.43
CA ARG A 201 -15.94 12.57 9.28
C ARG A 201 -14.51 12.76 8.78
N LEU A 202 -14.03 14.01 8.71
CA LEU A 202 -12.65 14.31 8.35
C LEU A 202 -11.66 13.64 9.31
N THR A 203 -11.89 13.72 10.62
CA THR A 203 -11.05 13.04 11.61
C THR A 203 -11.10 11.52 11.47
N ALA A 204 -12.27 10.94 11.19
CA ALA A 204 -12.42 9.49 11.04
C ALA A 204 -11.77 8.94 9.77
N HIS A 205 -11.57 9.77 8.74
CA HIS A 205 -11.11 9.34 7.41
C HIS A 205 -9.95 10.18 6.88
N ALA A 206 -9.15 10.76 7.77
CA ALA A 206 -7.98 11.55 7.38
C ALA A 206 -6.91 10.69 6.69
N ASP A 207 -6.92 9.38 6.94
CA ASP A 207 -6.04 8.37 6.34
C ASP A 207 -6.62 7.72 5.05
N ASP A 208 -7.88 8.00 4.68
CA ASP A 208 -8.49 7.47 3.46
C ASP A 208 -8.12 8.33 2.22
N PRO A 209 -7.38 7.78 1.24
CA PRO A 209 -6.90 8.55 0.10
C PRO A 209 -8.01 8.99 -0.85
N ASP A 210 -9.06 8.18 -1.00
CA ASP A 210 -10.16 8.52 -1.92
C ASP A 210 -11.05 9.61 -1.32
N TYR A 211 -11.33 9.55 -0.01
CA TYR A 211 -12.06 10.60 0.69
C TYR A 211 -11.30 11.94 0.67
N THR A 212 -10.02 11.93 1.03
CA THR A 212 -9.19 13.14 1.10
C THR A 212 -8.92 13.74 -0.30
N GLU A 213 -8.69 12.92 -1.33
CA GLU A 213 -8.62 13.35 -2.74
C GLU A 213 -9.86 14.16 -3.12
N ALA A 214 -11.05 13.58 -2.92
CA ALA A 214 -12.30 14.20 -3.31
C ALA A 214 -12.63 15.47 -2.50
N LEU A 215 -12.28 15.48 -1.22
CA LEU A 215 -12.46 16.63 -0.34
C LEU A 215 -11.63 17.82 -0.83
N PHE A 216 -10.31 17.65 -0.99
CA PHE A 216 -9.42 18.75 -1.33
C PHE A 216 -9.49 19.17 -2.80
N ASP A 217 -9.80 18.25 -3.72
CA ASP A 217 -10.08 18.58 -5.12
C ASP A 217 -11.28 19.52 -5.22
N ARG A 218 -12.38 19.21 -4.51
CA ARG A 218 -13.60 20.03 -4.55
C ARG A 218 -13.45 21.34 -3.79
N LEU A 219 -12.77 21.33 -2.64
CA LEU A 219 -12.60 22.49 -1.77
C LEU A 219 -11.59 23.50 -2.36
N GLY A 220 -10.56 23.00 -3.03
CA GLY A 220 -9.48 23.80 -3.57
C GLY A 220 -8.61 24.49 -2.50
N PRO A 221 -7.61 25.27 -2.94
CA PRO A 221 -6.64 25.89 -2.03
C PRO A 221 -7.26 26.93 -1.09
N ALA A 222 -8.25 27.70 -1.58
CA ALA A 222 -8.88 28.75 -0.78
C ALA A 222 -9.76 28.17 0.33
N GLY A 223 -10.59 27.16 0.01
CA GLY A 223 -11.40 26.50 1.02
C GLY A 223 -10.55 25.71 2.02
N ALA A 224 -9.42 25.12 1.60
CA ALA A 224 -8.49 24.44 2.51
C ALA A 224 -7.84 25.42 3.50
N ALA A 225 -7.46 26.62 3.06
CA ALA A 225 -7.02 27.69 3.97
C ALA A 225 -8.14 28.12 4.92
N GLY A 226 -9.39 28.16 4.44
CA GLY A 226 -10.57 28.40 5.28
C GLY A 226 -10.76 27.32 6.35
N LEU A 227 -10.57 26.03 6.02
CA LEU A 227 -10.59 24.95 7.00
C LEU A 227 -9.52 25.13 8.08
N LEU A 228 -8.29 25.44 7.67
CA LEU A 228 -7.19 25.72 8.61
C LEU A 228 -7.54 26.86 9.58
N ARG A 229 -8.11 27.96 9.06
CA ARG A 229 -8.60 29.07 9.89
C ARG A 229 -9.61 28.61 10.92
N THR A 230 -10.60 27.80 10.53
CA THR A 230 -11.61 27.27 11.45
C THR A 230 -11.11 26.17 12.40
N ALA A 231 -9.91 25.62 12.15
CA ALA A 231 -9.25 24.65 13.01
C ALA A 231 -8.36 25.31 14.10
N GLN A 232 -8.17 26.64 14.08
CA GLN A 232 -7.40 27.33 15.12
C GLN A 232 -8.01 27.10 16.52
N GLY A 233 -7.15 26.81 17.49
CA GLY A 233 -7.57 26.48 18.86
C GLY A 233 -8.13 25.07 19.03
N HIS A 234 -8.26 24.30 17.94
CA HIS A 234 -8.78 22.94 17.91
C HIS A 234 -7.67 21.96 17.48
N PRO A 235 -6.86 21.43 18.43
CA PRO A 235 -5.73 20.57 18.10
C PRO A 235 -6.15 19.30 17.35
N GLU A 236 -7.32 18.75 17.64
CA GLU A 236 -7.91 17.59 16.96
C GLU A 236 -8.21 17.87 15.49
N ARG A 237 -8.74 19.06 15.17
CA ARG A 237 -9.04 19.49 13.80
C ARG A 237 -7.76 19.75 13.01
N THR A 238 -6.77 20.35 13.67
CA THR A 238 -5.43 20.58 13.08
C THR A 238 -4.71 19.26 12.81
N ALA A 239 -4.82 18.29 13.72
CA ALA A 239 -4.26 16.95 13.53
C ALA A 239 -4.91 16.22 12.34
N ALA A 240 -6.25 16.25 12.26
CA ALA A 240 -6.99 15.67 11.14
C ALA A 240 -6.61 16.32 9.79
N LEU A 241 -6.47 17.65 9.74
CA LEU A 241 -5.98 18.33 8.54
C LEU A 241 -4.56 17.88 8.16
N ARG A 242 -3.63 17.87 9.12
CA ARG A 242 -2.25 17.43 8.88
C ARG A 242 -2.19 16.02 8.30
N GLU A 243 -2.93 15.08 8.88
CA GLU A 243 -3.01 13.70 8.40
C GLU A 243 -3.62 13.64 6.99
N SER A 244 -4.73 14.35 6.77
CA SER A 244 -5.38 14.43 5.46
C SER A 244 -4.48 15.02 4.37
N PHE A 245 -3.66 16.03 4.71
CA PHE A 245 -2.66 16.61 3.82
C PHE A 245 -1.54 15.62 3.50
N GLY A 246 -1.09 14.82 4.47
CA GLY A 246 -0.13 13.73 4.25
C GLY A 246 -0.68 12.68 3.28
N THR A 247 -1.91 12.23 3.53
CA THR A 247 -2.64 11.25 2.70
C THR A 247 -2.80 11.76 1.26
N VAL A 248 -3.39 12.94 1.06
CA VAL A 248 -3.62 13.49 -0.28
C VAL A 248 -2.32 13.89 -0.97
N GLY A 249 -1.29 14.33 -0.23
CA GLY A 249 0.01 14.72 -0.76
C GLY A 249 0.84 13.57 -1.33
N ARG A 250 0.50 12.32 -0.99
CA ARG A 250 1.03 11.10 -1.63
C ARG A 250 0.19 10.69 -2.85
N HIS A 251 -1.11 11.00 -2.77
CA HIS A 251 -2.23 11.00 -3.73
C HIS A 251 -2.07 11.70 -5.07
N ALA A 252 -2.29 12.99 -4.93
CA ALA A 252 -3.01 13.84 -5.86
C ALA A 252 -2.91 15.28 -5.30
N PRO A 253 -3.73 16.24 -5.76
CA PRO A 253 -3.31 17.47 -6.43
C PRO A 253 -2.76 18.55 -5.46
N LEU A 254 -1.60 18.34 -4.87
CA LEU A 254 -0.84 19.39 -4.18
C LEU A 254 0.35 19.82 -5.04
N ASP A 255 0.06 20.27 -6.27
CA ASP A 255 1.09 20.81 -7.15
C ASP A 255 1.56 22.20 -6.68
N GLU A 256 2.61 22.72 -7.33
CA GLU A 256 3.21 23.99 -6.96
C GLU A 256 2.22 25.17 -7.04
N LYS A 257 1.33 25.17 -8.03
CA LYS A 257 0.33 26.22 -8.21
C LYS A 257 -0.71 26.17 -7.11
N TRP A 258 -1.18 24.96 -6.77
CA TRP A 258 -2.13 24.74 -5.69
C TRP A 258 -1.52 25.19 -4.35
N LEU A 259 -0.31 24.73 -4.03
CA LEU A 259 0.39 25.07 -2.78
C LEU A 259 0.67 26.57 -2.67
N ARG A 260 1.12 27.22 -3.75
CA ARG A 260 1.32 28.67 -3.78
C ARG A 260 0.02 29.43 -3.52
N THR A 261 -1.08 28.97 -4.08
CA THR A 261 -2.41 29.58 -3.88
C THR A 261 -2.91 29.38 -2.45
N PHE A 262 -2.72 28.19 -1.89
CA PHE A 262 -3.08 27.88 -0.50
C PHE A 262 -2.28 28.75 0.47
N LEU A 263 -0.96 28.83 0.31
CA LEU A 263 -0.10 29.67 1.15
C LEU A 263 -0.43 31.16 1.02
N ALA A 264 -0.70 31.64 -0.20
CA ALA A 264 -1.13 33.02 -0.41
C ALA A 264 -2.48 33.32 0.25
N GLN A 265 -3.43 32.38 0.24
CA GLN A 265 -4.70 32.57 0.95
C GLN A 265 -4.52 32.50 2.47
N ALA A 266 -3.71 31.57 2.98
CA ALA A 266 -3.40 31.51 4.40
C ALA A 266 -2.71 32.80 4.88
N GLU A 267 -1.83 33.38 4.07
CA GLU A 267 -1.19 34.68 4.35
C GLU A 267 -2.19 35.83 4.46
N ARG A 268 -3.18 35.91 3.55
CA ARG A 268 -4.27 36.90 3.65
C ARG A 268 -5.07 36.76 4.94
N ASP A 269 -5.20 35.53 5.44
CA ASP A 269 -5.90 35.22 6.69
C ASP A 269 -4.98 35.34 7.92
N GLY A 270 -3.70 35.69 7.76
CA GLY A 270 -2.72 35.81 8.85
C GLY A 270 -2.17 34.47 9.37
N LEU A 271 -2.33 33.39 8.60
CA LEU A 271 -2.07 31.99 8.97
C LEU A 271 -0.91 31.34 8.22
N ARG A 272 -0.03 32.15 7.60
CA ARG A 272 1.04 31.62 6.73
C ARG A 272 1.99 30.68 7.51
N THR A 273 2.37 31.06 8.73
CA THR A 273 3.28 30.29 9.57
C THR A 273 2.65 28.96 9.98
N GLU A 274 1.38 28.97 10.35
CA GLU A 274 0.59 27.80 10.72
C GLU A 274 0.40 26.86 9.53
N ALA A 275 0.14 27.42 8.34
CA ALA A 275 0.01 26.66 7.10
C ALA A 275 1.32 25.95 6.75
N LEU A 276 2.46 26.65 6.85
CA LEU A 276 3.78 26.05 6.63
C LEU A 276 4.10 24.99 7.69
N ALA A 277 3.81 25.26 8.96
CA ALA A 277 4.02 24.30 10.05
C ALA A 277 3.13 23.06 9.90
N LEU A 278 1.91 23.22 9.40
CA LEU A 278 1.00 22.12 9.08
C LEU A 278 1.58 21.26 7.94
N LEU A 279 1.98 21.89 6.83
CA LEU A 279 2.53 21.17 5.67
C LEU A 279 3.88 20.51 5.99
N ALA A 280 4.75 21.15 6.76
CA ALA A 280 6.04 20.59 7.16
C ALA A 280 5.90 19.37 8.10
N ARG A 281 4.78 19.25 8.81
CA ARG A 281 4.46 18.11 9.68
C ARG A 281 3.54 17.09 9.01
N ALA A 282 2.91 17.46 7.90
CA ALA A 282 2.20 16.50 7.06
C ALA A 282 3.26 15.59 6.43
N ASP A 283 3.05 14.29 6.52
CA ASP A 283 3.99 13.31 5.96
C ASP A 283 3.81 13.24 4.43
N LEU A 284 4.24 14.30 3.75
CA LEU A 284 4.04 14.54 2.33
C LEU A 284 4.91 13.61 1.48
N GLY A 285 4.39 13.15 0.36
CA GLY A 285 5.20 12.42 -0.63
C GLY A 285 6.26 13.32 -1.30
N ASP A 286 7.35 12.72 -1.76
CA ASP A 286 8.51 13.41 -2.35
C ASP A 286 8.14 14.45 -3.42
N ARG A 287 7.17 14.12 -4.28
CA ARG A 287 6.69 15.02 -5.34
C ARG A 287 6.07 16.30 -4.78
N THR A 288 5.23 16.16 -3.76
CA THR A 288 4.53 17.28 -3.10
C THR A 288 5.51 18.08 -2.24
N GLN A 289 6.44 17.41 -1.56
CA GLN A 289 7.52 18.08 -0.83
C GLN A 289 8.37 18.95 -1.78
N ALA A 290 8.75 18.43 -2.95
CA ALA A 290 9.48 19.19 -3.95
C ALA A 290 8.65 20.37 -4.50
N ALA A 291 7.35 20.20 -4.66
CA ALA A 291 6.43 21.28 -5.06
C ALA A 291 6.31 22.37 -3.98
N LEU A 292 6.31 21.98 -2.70
CA LEU A 292 6.29 22.91 -1.57
C LEU A 292 7.53 23.79 -1.55
N VAL A 293 8.72 23.22 -1.73
CA VAL A 293 9.98 23.98 -1.80
C VAL A 293 9.94 25.02 -2.93
N ARG A 294 9.44 24.64 -4.12
CA ARG A 294 9.28 25.59 -5.24
C ARG A 294 8.20 26.64 -4.98
N ALA A 295 7.14 26.28 -4.25
CA ALA A 295 6.05 27.19 -3.92
C ALA A 295 6.47 28.25 -2.88
N THR A 296 7.34 27.90 -1.93
CA THR A 296 7.87 28.83 -0.91
C THR A 296 8.97 29.74 -1.45
N GLY A 297 9.60 29.39 -2.57
CA GLY A 297 10.71 30.16 -3.14
C GLY A 297 12.00 30.05 -2.31
N GLU A 298 12.09 29.08 -1.39
CA GLU A 298 13.36 28.73 -0.75
C GLU A 298 14.27 28.09 -1.79
N ALA A 299 15.11 28.91 -2.42
CA ALA A 299 16.18 28.43 -3.26
C ALA A 299 17.10 27.56 -2.40
N THR A 300 17.17 26.26 -2.72
CA THR A 300 18.27 25.38 -2.31
C THR A 300 19.55 25.93 -2.91
N THR A 301 20.11 26.97 -2.28
CA THR A 301 21.42 27.48 -2.64
C THR A 301 22.40 26.59 -1.89
N PRO A 302 23.19 25.73 -2.57
CA PRO A 302 24.29 25.08 -1.89
C PRO A 302 25.21 26.19 -1.41
N ARG A 303 25.31 26.34 -0.08
CA ARG A 303 26.32 27.18 0.56
C ARG A 303 27.67 26.50 0.34
N VAL A 304 28.18 26.57 -0.88
CA VAL A 304 29.58 26.27 -1.20
C VAL A 304 30.36 27.44 -0.63
N GLY A 305 31.10 27.15 0.44
CA GLY A 305 32.02 28.09 1.06
C GLY A 305 33.01 28.59 0.02
N ALA A 306 32.87 29.86 -0.36
CA ALA A 306 33.98 30.63 -0.87
C ALA A 306 34.81 31.10 0.33
N GLU A 307 35.59 30.19 0.91
CA GLU A 307 36.79 30.60 1.63
C GLU A 307 37.81 31.04 0.59
N ARG A 308 37.94 32.36 0.47
CA ARG A 308 38.96 33.03 -0.31
C ARG A 308 40.23 33.03 0.56
N PRO A 309 41.31 32.32 0.21
CA PRO A 309 42.55 32.47 0.94
C PRO A 309 43.07 33.89 0.73
N ALA A 310 43.27 34.62 1.83
CA ALA A 310 43.96 35.88 1.85
C ALA A 310 45.41 35.64 1.41
N ALA A 311 45.84 36.39 0.39
CA ALA A 311 47.25 36.52 0.07
C ALA A 311 47.94 37.29 1.21
N GLY A 312 48.98 36.66 1.77
CA GLY A 312 49.97 37.25 2.66
C GLY A 312 51.30 36.57 2.38
#